data_AF-A0A1Y1S7C7-F1
#
_entry.id   AF-A0A1Y1S7C7-F1
#
_cell.length_a   1.000
_cell.length_b   1.000
_cell.length_c   1.000
_cell.angle_alpha   90.00
_cell.angle_beta   90.00
_cell.angle_gamma   90.00
#
_symmetry.space_group_name_H-M   'P 1'
#
loop_
_entity.id
_entity.type
_entity.pdbx_description
1 polymer ?
#
loop_
_entity_poly.entity_id
_entity_poly.type
_entity_poly.pdbx_seq_one_letter_code
_entity_poly.pdbx_strand_id
1 'polypeptide(L)'
;MCAQVSDDISFGDLIDAQIHGVSQNYSLLPYFGLFACVLSTRVAVGGRIDFPQYLGKMSSSRVVGNLLHGISLDSDLCLSDTQKYIEIFVKEACRLLENGCATECVDYIDQNGITRETLMNLFKYYKCDLENVDKKDKAAFTKEWNSRHKETRNKPVKSVEEAEKDSFVEE
;
A
#
# COMPACT_ATOMS: atom_id res chain seq x y z
N MET A 1 32.46 -14.66 3.01
CA MET A 1 32.91 -13.35 2.48
C MET A 1 31.74 -12.40 2.28
N CYS A 2 30.68 -12.76 1.54
CA CYS A 2 29.50 -11.89 1.41
C CYS A 2 28.77 -11.60 2.73
N ALA A 3 28.77 -12.54 3.68
CA ALA A 3 28.20 -12.33 5.02
C ALA A 3 28.87 -11.18 5.77
N GLN A 4 30.20 -11.10 5.75
CA GLN A 4 30.94 -10.05 6.44
C GLN A 4 30.68 -8.67 5.83
N VAL A 5 30.56 -8.58 4.50
CA VAL A 5 30.14 -7.32 3.83
C VAL A 5 28.71 -6.96 4.18
N SER A 6 27.81 -7.93 4.29
CA SER A 6 26.45 -7.69 4.74
C SER A 6 26.45 -7.11 6.16
N ASP A 7 27.25 -7.67 7.07
CA ASP A 7 27.36 -7.18 8.45
C ASP A 7 27.94 -5.75 8.49
N ASP A 8 28.95 -5.45 7.68
CA ASP A 8 29.55 -4.11 7.57
C ASP A 8 28.52 -3.08 7.05
N ILE A 9 27.73 -3.43 6.03
CA ILE A 9 26.64 -2.57 5.51
C ILE A 9 25.55 -2.36 6.56
N SER A 10 25.14 -3.42 7.27
CA SER A 10 24.14 -3.34 8.33
C SER A 10 24.61 -2.46 9.49
N PHE A 11 25.90 -2.50 9.84
CA PHE A 11 26.47 -1.59 10.84
C PHE A 11 26.50 -0.13 10.35
N GLY A 12 26.78 0.07 9.06
CA GLY A 12 26.66 1.39 8.41
C GLY A 12 25.25 1.97 8.52
N ASP A 13 24.21 1.16 8.30
CA ASP A 13 22.80 1.55 8.44
C ASP A 13 22.45 1.99 9.87
N LEU A 14 22.99 1.29 10.88
CA LEU A 14 22.82 1.67 12.28
C LEU A 14 23.46 3.02 12.62
N ILE A 15 24.63 3.32 12.04
CA ILE A 15 25.28 4.63 12.18
C ILE A 15 24.44 5.70 11.44
N ASP A 16 23.93 5.40 10.25
CA ASP A 16 23.10 6.33 9.48
C ASP A 16 21.82 6.71 10.24
N ALA A 17 21.18 5.72 10.89
CA ALA A 17 20.04 5.95 11.77
C ALA A 17 20.38 6.84 12.98
N GLN A 18 21.63 6.78 13.48
CA GLN A 18 22.10 7.68 14.55
C GLN A 18 22.42 9.09 14.06
N ILE A 19 22.88 9.24 12.82
CA ILE A 19 23.15 10.55 12.19
C ILE A 19 21.83 11.29 11.95
N HIS A 20 20.82 10.57 11.42
CA HIS A 20 19.51 11.11 11.05
C HIS A 20 18.43 10.93 12.13
N GLY A 21 18.83 10.50 13.33
CA GLY A 21 17.92 10.24 14.46
C GLY A 21 17.44 11.51 15.16
N VAL A 22 17.13 11.39 16.45
CA VAL A 22 16.60 12.51 17.27
C VAL A 22 17.57 13.68 17.37
N SER A 23 18.87 13.41 17.42
CA SER A 23 19.93 14.41 17.37
C SER A 23 20.77 14.24 16.11
N GLN A 24 21.11 15.36 15.46
CA GLN A 24 21.94 15.34 14.26
C GLN A 24 23.42 15.26 14.62
N ASN A 25 24.00 14.06 14.51
CA ASN A 25 25.39 13.79 14.90
C ASN A 25 26.29 13.59 13.68
N TYR A 26 26.56 14.66 12.93
CA TYR A 26 27.41 14.61 11.73
C TYR A 26 28.89 14.26 12.00
N SER A 27 29.32 14.27 13.26
CA SER A 27 30.64 13.77 13.68
C SER A 27 30.84 12.28 13.37
N LEU A 28 29.75 11.52 13.17
CA LEU A 28 29.78 10.10 12.83
C LEU A 28 29.95 9.82 11.33
N LEU A 29 29.90 10.84 10.46
CA LEU A 29 30.07 10.67 9.01
C LEU A 29 31.34 9.92 8.59
N PRO A 30 32.52 10.12 9.23
CA PRO A 30 33.72 9.36 8.89
C PRO A 30 33.57 7.85 9.17
N TYR A 31 32.85 7.50 10.25
CA TYR A 31 32.58 6.10 10.58
C TYR A 31 31.57 5.51 9.60
N PHE A 32 30.51 6.24 9.25
CA PHE A 32 29.56 5.81 8.22
C PHE A 32 30.28 5.50 6.89
N GLY A 33 31.15 6.40 6.41
CA GLY A 33 31.92 6.18 5.17
C GLY A 33 32.86 4.97 5.22
N LEU A 34 33.43 4.68 6.40
CA LEU A 34 34.29 3.50 6.58
C LEU A 34 33.48 2.19 6.41
N PHE A 35 32.35 2.06 7.10
CA PHE A 35 31.54 0.84 7.09
C PHE A 35 30.74 0.69 5.78
N ALA A 36 30.05 1.76 5.35
CA ALA A 36 29.18 1.71 4.17
C ALA A 36 29.96 1.54 2.85
N CYS A 37 31.15 2.14 2.73
CA CYS A 37 31.90 2.17 1.47
C CYS A 37 33.21 1.36 1.53
N VAL A 38 34.11 1.68 2.46
CA VAL A 38 35.50 1.20 2.41
C VAL A 38 35.61 -0.28 2.79
N LEU A 39 35.00 -0.68 3.91
CA LEU A 39 35.01 -2.06 4.38
C LEU A 39 34.19 -2.97 3.45
N SER A 40 33.01 -2.48 3.05
CA SER A 40 32.09 -3.18 2.18
C SER A 40 32.64 -3.48 0.77
N THR A 41 33.56 -2.67 0.27
CA THR A 41 34.18 -2.87 -1.06
C THR A 41 35.28 -3.93 -1.07
N ARG A 42 35.70 -4.46 0.09
CA ARG A 42 36.79 -5.45 0.19
C ARG A 42 36.55 -6.75 -0.58
N VAL A 43 35.28 -7.10 -0.83
CA VAL A 43 34.87 -8.35 -1.50
C VAL A 43 34.32 -8.09 -2.91
N ALA A 44 34.11 -6.83 -3.31
CA ALA A 44 33.51 -6.47 -4.60
C ALA A 44 34.60 -6.14 -5.63
N VAL A 45 34.85 -7.09 -6.54
CA VAL A 45 35.80 -6.92 -7.65
C VAL A 45 35.11 -7.28 -8.97
N GLY A 46 34.78 -6.24 -9.74
CA GLY A 46 34.36 -6.35 -11.15
C GLY A 46 32.86 -6.50 -11.39
N GLY A 47 32.31 -5.63 -12.26
CA GLY A 47 30.90 -5.65 -12.67
C GLY A 47 30.45 -4.29 -13.20
N ARG A 48 29.27 -4.26 -13.84
CA ARG A 48 28.59 -3.01 -14.18
C ARG A 48 28.01 -2.39 -12.91
N ILE A 49 28.24 -1.10 -12.70
CA ILE A 49 27.61 -0.35 -11.62
C ILE A 49 26.22 0.05 -12.09
N ASP A 50 25.20 -0.53 -11.47
CA ASP A 50 23.81 -0.16 -11.70
C ASP A 50 23.32 0.84 -10.66
N PHE A 51 22.27 1.58 -11.02
CA PHE A 51 21.64 2.56 -10.13
C PHE A 51 21.01 1.85 -8.91
N PRO A 52 21.13 2.41 -7.69
CA PRO A 52 20.55 1.81 -6.49
C PRO A 52 19.02 1.68 -6.60
N GLN A 53 18.55 0.43 -6.56
CA GLN A 53 17.12 0.12 -6.69
C GLN A 53 16.31 0.41 -5.42
N TYR A 54 16.98 0.69 -4.29
CA TYR A 54 16.33 0.90 -3.00
C TYR A 54 15.30 2.04 -3.02
N LEU A 55 15.62 3.17 -3.67
CA LEU A 55 14.72 4.33 -3.74
C LEU A 55 13.38 3.99 -4.42
N GLY A 56 13.42 3.20 -5.49
CA GLY A 56 12.22 2.74 -6.18
C GLY A 56 11.38 1.78 -5.34
N LYS A 57 12.05 0.87 -4.62
CA LYS A 57 11.39 -0.06 -3.69
C LYS A 57 10.76 0.65 -2.49
N MET A 58 11.45 1.65 -1.94
CA MET A 58 10.96 2.44 -0.80
C MET A 58 9.70 3.23 -1.18
N SER A 59 9.70 3.88 -2.35
CA SER A 59 8.52 4.58 -2.88
C SER A 59 7.34 3.63 -3.07
N SER A 60 7.58 2.49 -3.71
CA SER A 60 6.54 1.48 -3.96
C SER A 60 5.98 0.90 -2.65
N SER A 61 6.83 0.64 -1.66
CA SER A 61 6.43 0.14 -0.35
C SER A 61 5.57 1.14 0.41
N ARG A 62 5.89 2.44 0.31
CA ARG A 62 5.09 3.51 0.94
C ARG A 62 3.70 3.63 0.34
N VAL A 63 3.57 3.51 -0.98
CA VAL A 63 2.26 3.53 -1.66
C VAL A 63 1.37 2.39 -1.14
N VAL A 64 1.93 1.19 -0.98
CA VAL A 64 1.21 0.03 -0.45
C VAL A 64 0.84 0.21 1.01
N GLY A 65 1.77 0.73 1.82
CA GLY A 65 1.50 1.04 3.23
C GLY A 65 0.34 2.02 3.39
N ASN A 66 0.29 3.06 2.58
CA ASN A 66 -0.82 4.02 2.57
C ASN A 66 -2.14 3.37 2.14
N LEU A 67 -2.11 2.48 1.14
CA LEU A 67 -3.29 1.74 0.70
C LEU A 67 -3.87 0.87 1.81
N LEU A 68 -3.02 0.11 2.49
CA LEU A 68 -3.40 -0.75 3.61
C LEU A 68 -3.91 0.07 4.81
N HIS A 69 -3.31 1.23 5.06
CA HIS A 69 -3.80 2.13 6.09
C HIS A 69 -5.19 2.69 5.76
N GLY A 70 -5.45 3.07 4.51
CA GLY A 70 -6.78 3.47 4.05
C GLY A 70 -7.82 2.37 4.27
N ILE A 71 -7.49 1.13 3.92
CA ILE A 71 -8.38 -0.03 4.14
C ILE A 71 -8.63 -0.25 5.64
N SER A 72 -7.59 -0.14 6.46
CA SER A 72 -7.72 -0.28 7.91
C SER A 72 -8.67 0.75 8.51
N LEU A 73 -8.71 1.97 7.96
CA LEU A 73 -9.65 3.03 8.36
C LEU A 73 -11.07 2.76 7.85
N ASP A 74 -11.23 2.30 6.61
CA ASP A 74 -12.55 2.04 6.02
C ASP A 74 -13.25 0.81 6.64
N SER A 75 -12.47 -0.21 7.00
CA SER A 75 -12.98 -1.49 7.53
C SER A 75 -13.01 -1.56 9.05
N ASP A 76 -12.52 -0.54 9.77
CA ASP A 76 -12.31 -0.55 11.23
C ASP A 76 -11.43 -1.73 11.75
N LEU A 77 -10.65 -2.36 10.87
CA LEU A 77 -9.71 -3.43 11.24
C LEU A 77 -8.36 -2.87 11.68
N CYS A 78 -7.66 -3.59 12.55
CA CYS A 78 -6.27 -3.27 12.88
C CYS A 78 -5.35 -3.49 11.67
N LEU A 79 -4.44 -2.56 11.40
CA LEU A 79 -3.49 -2.62 10.28
C LEU A 79 -2.72 -3.95 10.20
N SER A 80 -2.32 -4.50 11.34
CA SER A 80 -1.59 -5.77 11.42
C SER A 80 -2.43 -6.97 10.96
N ASP A 81 -3.73 -6.92 11.18
CA ASP A 81 -4.65 -7.96 10.74
C ASP A 81 -5.00 -7.76 9.26
N THR A 82 -5.26 -6.52 8.85
CA THR A 82 -5.47 -6.16 7.44
C THR A 82 -4.31 -6.66 6.57
N GLN A 83 -3.06 -6.48 6.98
CA GLN A 83 -1.89 -6.98 6.25
C GLN A 83 -1.89 -8.49 6.01
N LYS A 84 -2.43 -9.28 6.94
CA LYS A 84 -2.46 -10.75 6.83
C LYS A 84 -3.65 -11.24 6.00
N TYR A 85 -4.82 -10.62 6.18
CA TYR A 85 -6.06 -11.07 5.57
C TYR A 85 -6.29 -10.51 4.16
N ILE A 86 -5.66 -9.39 3.81
CA ILE A 86 -5.89 -8.73 2.51
C ILE A 86 -5.52 -9.63 1.32
N GLU A 87 -4.50 -10.47 1.43
CA GLU A 87 -4.12 -11.38 0.35
C GLU A 87 -5.23 -12.42 0.10
N ILE A 88 -5.83 -12.93 1.17
CA ILE A 88 -6.94 -13.88 1.10
C ILE A 88 -8.18 -13.20 0.52
N PHE A 89 -8.48 -11.98 0.98
CA PHE A 89 -9.57 -11.17 0.46
C PHE A 89 -9.47 -10.94 -1.05
N VAL A 90 -8.28 -10.54 -1.52
CA VAL A 90 -8.05 -10.26 -2.94
C VAL A 90 -8.18 -11.52 -3.79
N LYS A 91 -7.67 -12.67 -3.32
CA LYS A 91 -7.82 -13.95 -4.02
C LYS A 91 -9.27 -14.40 -4.12
N GLU A 92 -10.05 -14.25 -3.06
CA GLU A 92 -11.46 -14.61 -3.08
C GLU A 92 -12.26 -13.69 -4.02
N ALA A 93 -11.98 -12.39 -4.00
CA ALA A 93 -12.60 -11.43 -4.93
C ALA A 93 -12.28 -11.78 -6.39
N CYS A 94 -11.06 -12.23 -6.70
CA CYS A 94 -10.71 -12.73 -8.02
C CYS A 94 -11.49 -14.00 -8.39
N ARG A 95 -11.57 -14.97 -7.47
CA ARG A 95 -12.31 -16.23 -7.68
C ARG A 95 -13.78 -15.99 -8.00
N LEU A 96 -14.44 -15.07 -7.27
CA LEU A 96 -15.83 -14.70 -7.52
C LEU A 96 -16.03 -14.08 -8.90
N LEU A 97 -15.06 -13.28 -9.35
CA LEU A 97 -15.09 -12.64 -10.66
C LEU A 97 -14.84 -13.63 -11.81
N GLU A 98 -13.98 -14.64 -11.60
CA GLU A 98 -13.76 -15.74 -12.54
C GLU A 98 -14.99 -16.65 -12.70
N ASN A 99 -15.76 -16.84 -11.62
CA ASN A 99 -16.98 -17.65 -11.63
C ASN A 99 -18.20 -16.93 -12.26
N GLY A 100 -18.08 -15.64 -12.62
CA GLY A 100 -19.17 -14.85 -13.18
C GLY A 100 -20.22 -14.39 -12.14
N CYS A 101 -19.95 -14.55 -10.84
CA CYS A 101 -20.82 -14.11 -9.75
C CYS A 101 -20.57 -12.64 -9.39
N ALA A 102 -20.95 -11.72 -10.29
CA ALA A 102 -20.74 -10.28 -10.08
C ALA A 102 -21.45 -9.74 -8.82
N THR A 103 -22.67 -10.22 -8.53
CA THR A 103 -23.47 -9.74 -7.39
C THR A 103 -22.82 -10.09 -6.05
N GLU A 104 -22.36 -11.34 -5.93
CA GLU A 104 -21.69 -11.84 -4.72
C GLU A 104 -20.36 -11.13 -4.49
N CYS A 105 -19.64 -10.80 -5.56
CA CYS A 105 -18.43 -9.99 -5.48
C CYS A 105 -18.72 -8.59 -4.92
N VAL A 106 -19.79 -7.93 -5.35
CA VAL A 106 -20.18 -6.62 -4.81
C VAL A 106 -20.64 -6.73 -3.35
N ASP A 107 -21.43 -7.74 -3.00
CA ASP A 107 -21.83 -8.00 -1.61
C ASP A 107 -20.61 -8.22 -0.70
N TYR A 108 -19.62 -8.97 -1.18
CA TYR A 108 -18.38 -9.24 -0.45
C TYR A 108 -17.54 -7.97 -0.24
N ILE A 109 -17.51 -7.07 -1.22
CA ILE A 109 -16.81 -5.79 -1.09
C ILE A 109 -17.53 -4.88 -0.09
N ASP A 110 -18.85 -4.79 -0.18
CA ASP A 110 -19.69 -3.96 0.70
C ASP A 110 -19.57 -4.43 2.16
N GLN A 111 -19.53 -5.75 2.41
CA GLN A 111 -19.33 -6.33 3.75
C GLN A 111 -17.98 -5.96 4.37
N ASN A 112 -16.94 -5.76 3.55
CA ASN A 112 -15.60 -5.41 4.02
C ASN A 112 -15.38 -3.88 4.05
N GLY A 113 -16.37 -3.07 3.64
CA GLY A 113 -16.27 -1.61 3.63
C GLY A 113 -15.27 -1.05 2.61
N ILE A 114 -14.81 -1.85 1.63
CA ILE A 114 -13.73 -1.45 0.74
C ILE A 114 -14.28 -0.70 -0.48
N THR A 115 -13.65 0.43 -0.83
CA THR A 115 -13.98 1.14 -2.07
C THR A 115 -13.48 0.38 -3.30
N ARG A 116 -14.24 0.41 -4.40
CA ARG A 116 -13.85 -0.16 -5.70
C ARG A 116 -12.46 0.27 -6.17
N GLU A 117 -12.09 1.53 -5.99
CA GLU A 117 -10.78 2.06 -6.40
C GLU A 117 -9.64 1.37 -5.66
N THR A 118 -9.81 1.17 -4.36
CA THR A 118 -8.90 0.42 -3.50
C THR A 118 -8.77 -1.03 -3.98
N LEU A 119 -9.88 -1.70 -4.30
CA LEU A 119 -9.85 -3.06 -4.85
C LEU A 119 -9.06 -3.15 -6.16
N MET A 120 -9.23 -2.21 -7.09
CA MET A 120 -8.49 -2.19 -8.35
C MET A 120 -6.98 -1.98 -8.13
N ASN A 121 -6.62 -1.13 -7.17
CA ASN A 121 -5.23 -0.93 -6.77
C ASN A 121 -4.63 -2.20 -6.15
N LEU A 122 -5.41 -2.94 -5.35
CA LEU A 122 -5.00 -4.22 -4.77
C LEU A 122 -4.77 -5.29 -5.83
N PHE A 123 -5.66 -5.43 -6.82
CA PHE A 123 -5.45 -6.38 -7.92
C PHE A 123 -4.16 -6.12 -8.68
N LYS A 124 -3.83 -4.85 -8.93
CA LYS A 124 -2.57 -4.47 -9.56
C LYS A 124 -1.35 -4.82 -8.70
N TYR A 125 -1.46 -4.66 -7.39
CA TYR A 125 -0.36 -4.94 -6.47
C TYR A 125 -0.10 -6.45 -6.31
N TYR A 126 -1.15 -7.24 -6.08
CA TYR A 126 -1.06 -8.69 -5.92
C TYR A 126 -0.88 -9.45 -7.23
N LYS A 127 -0.82 -8.73 -8.37
CA LYS A 127 -0.69 -9.31 -9.72
C LYS A 127 -1.74 -10.39 -9.96
N CYS A 128 -2.97 -10.11 -9.57
CA CYS A 128 -4.06 -11.02 -9.86
C CYS A 128 -4.29 -11.09 -11.38
N ASP A 129 -4.37 -12.30 -11.91
CA ASP A 129 -4.60 -12.58 -13.32
C ASP A 129 -6.04 -12.26 -13.70
N LEU A 130 -6.36 -10.97 -13.74
CA LEU A 130 -7.62 -10.47 -14.31
C LEU A 130 -7.75 -10.83 -15.80
N GLU A 131 -6.71 -11.32 -16.45
CA GLU A 131 -6.75 -11.79 -17.85
C GLU A 131 -7.67 -13.01 -18.03
N ASN A 132 -7.81 -13.86 -17.03
CA ASN A 132 -8.69 -15.04 -17.07
C ASN A 132 -10.17 -14.67 -16.94
N VAL A 133 -10.48 -13.45 -16.49
CA VAL A 133 -11.85 -12.99 -16.30
C VAL A 133 -12.43 -12.46 -17.62
N ASP A 134 -13.58 -12.98 -18.03
CA ASP A 134 -14.26 -12.56 -19.25
C ASP A 134 -14.63 -11.06 -19.22
N LYS A 135 -14.60 -10.44 -20.39
CA LYS A 135 -14.92 -9.00 -20.53
C LYS A 135 -16.37 -8.70 -20.14
N LYS A 136 -17.26 -9.68 -20.31
CA LYS A 136 -18.67 -9.57 -19.93
C LYS A 136 -18.84 -9.41 -18.42
N ASP A 137 -18.07 -10.15 -17.62
CA ASP A 137 -18.22 -10.19 -16.17
C ASP A 137 -17.64 -8.93 -15.51
N LYS A 138 -16.54 -8.39 -16.06
CA LYS A 138 -16.03 -7.06 -15.67
C LYS A 138 -17.04 -5.94 -15.94
N ALA A 139 -17.76 -6.04 -17.05
CA ALA A 139 -18.81 -5.09 -17.41
C ALA A 139 -20.06 -5.25 -16.51
N ALA A 140 -20.43 -6.49 -16.17
CA ALA A 140 -21.51 -6.79 -15.24
C ALA A 140 -21.22 -6.23 -13.83
N PHE A 141 -20.04 -6.52 -13.29
CA PHE A 141 -19.54 -5.96 -12.02
C PHE A 141 -19.62 -4.44 -12.00
N THR A 142 -19.17 -3.79 -13.08
CA THR A 142 -19.20 -2.33 -13.17
C THR A 142 -20.62 -1.76 -13.15
N LYS A 143 -21.57 -2.44 -13.81
CA LYS A 143 -22.98 -2.03 -13.84
C LYS A 143 -23.66 -2.19 -12.49
N GLU A 144 -23.44 -3.32 -11.82
CA GLU A 144 -24.00 -3.60 -10.50
C GLU A 144 -23.46 -2.64 -9.44
N TRP A 145 -22.14 -2.41 -9.44
CA TRP A 145 -21.52 -1.42 -8.57
C TRP A 145 -22.15 -0.04 -8.71
N ASN A 146 -22.29 0.44 -9.95
CA ASN A 146 -22.88 1.76 -10.25
C ASN A 146 -24.38 1.83 -9.91
N SER A 147 -25.08 0.70 -9.90
CA SER A 147 -26.51 0.65 -9.58
C SER A 147 -26.73 0.79 -8.08
N ARG A 148 -25.88 0.17 -7.26
CA ARG A 148 -25.94 0.25 -5.79
C ARG A 148 -25.40 1.56 -5.22
N HIS A 149 -24.34 2.10 -5.81
CA HIS A 149 -23.65 3.30 -5.29
C HIS A 149 -24.03 4.59 -6.02
N LYS A 150 -25.24 4.65 -6.60
CA LYS A 150 -25.70 5.79 -7.39
C LYS A 150 -26.05 7.02 -6.54
N GLU A 151 -26.48 6.81 -5.30
CA GLU A 151 -26.96 7.87 -4.38
C GLU A 151 -25.82 8.58 -3.63
N THR A 152 -24.69 7.91 -3.39
CA THR A 152 -23.52 8.52 -2.71
C THR A 152 -22.75 9.50 -3.59
N ARG A 153 -22.86 9.40 -4.92
CA ARG A 153 -22.21 10.34 -5.87
C ARG A 153 -22.93 11.68 -6.04
N ASN A 154 -24.22 11.73 -5.74
CA ASN A 154 -25.07 12.90 -6.03
C ASN A 154 -25.33 13.81 -4.81
N LYS A 155 -24.81 13.48 -3.63
CA LYS A 155 -24.84 14.43 -2.51
C LYS A 155 -23.76 15.49 -2.75
N PRO A 156 -24.10 16.76 -3.02
CA PRO A 156 -23.10 17.82 -2.94
C PRO A 156 -22.51 17.78 -1.52
N VAL A 157 -21.19 17.90 -1.43
CA VAL A 157 -20.52 18.15 -0.16
C VAL A 157 -21.15 19.43 0.39
N LYS A 158 -22.00 19.31 1.43
CA LYS A 158 -22.52 20.49 2.13
C LYS A 158 -21.31 21.34 2.51
N SER A 159 -21.28 22.60 2.11
CA SER A 159 -20.26 23.54 2.55
C SER A 159 -20.29 23.61 4.07
N VAL A 160 -19.12 23.82 4.68
CA VAL A 160 -18.93 23.86 6.14
C VAL A 160 -19.91 24.82 6.85
N GLU A 161 -20.41 25.84 6.14
CA GLU A 161 -21.40 26.82 6.64
C GLU A 161 -22.82 26.26 6.83
N GLU A 162 -23.19 25.15 6.16
CA GLU A 162 -24.51 24.52 6.31
C GLU A 162 -24.57 23.54 7.49
N ALA A 163 -23.43 23.06 7.98
CA ALA A 163 -23.35 22.16 9.13
C ALA A 163 -23.50 22.92 10.47
N GLU A 164 -23.02 24.17 10.56
CA GLU A 164 -23.18 25.00 11.77
C GLU A 164 -24.63 25.47 12.01
N LYS A 165 -25.44 25.60 10.94
CA LYS A 165 -26.84 26.02 11.07
C LYS A 165 -27.74 24.93 11.63
N ASP A 166 -27.46 23.66 11.35
CA ASP A 166 -28.23 22.54 11.88
C ASP A 166 -27.96 22.31 13.39
N SER A 167 -26.84 22.80 13.93
CA SER A 167 -26.54 22.76 15.38
C SER A 167 -27.10 23.92 16.21
N PHE A 168 -27.67 24.96 15.59
CA PHE A 168 -28.17 26.16 16.30
C PHE A 168 -29.71 26.25 16.35
N VAL A 169 -30.43 25.27 15.79
CA VAL A 169 -31.92 25.26 15.75
C VAL A 169 -32.53 24.36 16.83
N GLU A 170 -31.72 23.63 17.61
CA GLU A 170 -32.17 22.90 18.80
C GLU A 170 -31.81 23.66 20.08
N GLU A 171 -32.49 24.78 20.34
CA GLU A 171 -32.70 25.34 21.69
C GLU A 171 -34.04 26.10 21.77
#